data_AF-A0A228RLL9-F1
#
_entry.id   AF-A0A228RLL9-F1
#
_cell.length_a   1.000
_cell.length_b   1.000
_cell.length_c   1.000
_cell.angle_alpha   90.00
_cell.angle_beta   90.00
_cell.angle_gamma   90.00
#
_symmetry.space_group_name_H-M   'P 1'
#
loop_
_entity.id
_entity.type
_entity.pdbx_description
1 polymer ?
#
loop_
_entity_poly.entity_id
_entity_poly.type
_entity_poly.pdbx_seq_one_letter_code
_entity_poly.pdbx_strand_id
1 'polypeptide(L)'
;MNDDAPGIAPATSEAAVALLLGSRALIQEKPELKRQAWLLRQVVGEADQVDRSLALLLNAAQAPRERIRHFWHSRLKGLAQHATLGAVRDADLKIEAHALDPAIGPQAPVARWVLQALAGKMALYGQGAQLVALPHAEGVALNLVVKELPSVDAPWKTDYEYNLFPAVELVACVAMWVFGMLLSPDNAWGTFETVFTSVMVVVVIVCGGWRILAQRLYADDVWRQYG
;
A
#
# COMPACT_ATOMS: atom_id res chain seq x y z
N MET A 1 -25.99 -25.86 41.12
CA MET A 1 -25.47 -25.98 39.75
C MET A 1 -24.18 -25.18 39.67
N ASN A 2 -23.14 -25.62 40.37
CA ASN A 2 -21.81 -25.02 40.33
C ASN A 2 -20.81 -26.15 40.61
N ASP A 3 -20.65 -27.03 39.62
CA ASP A 3 -19.67 -28.13 39.63
C ASP A 3 -18.81 -27.99 38.37
N ASP A 4 -17.97 -26.96 38.33
CA ASP A 4 -16.86 -26.91 37.35
C ASP A 4 -15.55 -26.97 38.14
N ALA A 5 -14.90 -28.14 38.05
CA ALA A 5 -13.59 -28.38 38.63
C ALA A 5 -12.54 -27.40 38.04
N PRO A 6 -11.61 -26.88 38.87
CA PRO A 6 -10.60 -25.93 38.42
C PRO A 6 -9.58 -26.66 37.54
N GLY A 7 -9.68 -26.54 36.22
CA GLY A 7 -8.64 -27.02 35.31
C GLY A 7 -9.06 -27.49 33.92
N ILE A 8 -10.35 -27.50 33.58
CA ILE A 8 -10.78 -27.83 32.21
C ILE A 8 -10.80 -26.55 31.38
N ALA A 9 -9.83 -26.39 30.48
CA ALA A 9 -9.87 -25.31 29.50
C ALA A 9 -11.19 -25.40 28.71
N PRO A 10 -11.98 -24.32 28.62
CA PRO A 10 -13.29 -24.37 27.99
C PRO A 10 -13.15 -24.85 26.54
N ALA A 11 -13.85 -25.93 26.20
CA ALA A 11 -13.74 -26.60 24.91
C ALA A 11 -14.35 -25.77 23.76
N THR A 12 -15.18 -24.78 24.10
CA THR A 12 -15.94 -23.96 23.16
C THR A 12 -15.85 -22.49 23.53
N SER A 13 -15.66 -21.64 22.51
CA SER A 13 -15.67 -20.18 22.64
C SER A 13 -16.55 -19.60 21.53
N GLU A 14 -17.44 -18.67 21.89
CA GLU A 14 -18.33 -17.98 20.96
C GLU A 14 -17.89 -16.53 20.80
N ALA A 15 -17.66 -16.10 19.56
CA ALA A 15 -17.26 -14.73 19.25
C ALA A 15 -17.88 -14.27 17.93
N ALA A 16 -18.36 -13.02 17.90
CA ALA A 16 -18.84 -12.36 16.69
C ALA A 16 -18.11 -11.02 16.52
N VAL A 17 -17.63 -10.76 15.31
CA VAL A 17 -16.92 -9.52 14.96
C VAL A 17 -17.46 -8.98 13.64
N ALA A 18 -17.73 -7.68 13.62
CA ALA A 18 -18.05 -6.92 12.43
C ALA A 18 -17.00 -5.84 12.23
N LEU A 19 -16.47 -5.74 11.00
CA LEU A 19 -15.50 -4.73 10.58
C LEU A 19 -16.08 -4.00 9.38
N LEU A 20 -16.03 -2.66 9.42
CA LEU A 20 -16.34 -1.83 8.26
C LEU A 20 -15.03 -1.48 7.57
N LEU A 21 -14.83 -2.04 6.37
CA LEU A 21 -13.66 -1.78 5.54
C LEU A 21 -14.04 -0.80 4.43
N GLY A 22 -13.26 0.25 4.27
CA GLY A 22 -13.42 1.23 3.19
C GLY A 22 -12.12 1.38 2.43
N SER A 23 -12.22 1.66 1.12
CA SER A 23 -11.05 1.99 0.31
C SER A 23 -10.51 3.38 0.68
N ARG A 24 -9.26 3.64 0.29
CA ARG A 24 -8.67 4.97 0.45
C ARG A 24 -9.47 6.05 -0.27
N ALA A 25 -10.00 5.74 -1.46
CA ALA A 25 -10.84 6.64 -2.24
C ALA A 25 -12.10 7.07 -1.48
N LEU A 26 -12.78 6.12 -0.83
CA LEU A 26 -13.98 6.42 -0.04
C LEU A 26 -13.71 7.37 1.13
N ILE A 27 -12.54 7.23 1.78
CA ILE A 27 -12.12 8.13 2.87
C ILE A 27 -11.77 9.53 2.34
N GLN A 28 -11.23 9.63 1.12
CA GLN A 28 -10.95 10.91 0.47
C GLN A 28 -12.23 11.65 0.05
N GLU A 29 -13.22 10.91 -0.47
CA GLU A 29 -14.52 11.46 -0.86
C GLU A 29 -15.35 11.91 0.35
N LYS A 30 -15.25 11.18 1.48
CA LYS A 30 -16.03 11.44 2.69
C LYS A 30 -15.12 11.54 3.92
N PRO A 31 -14.44 12.67 4.11
CA PRO A 31 -13.51 12.87 5.23
C PRO A 31 -14.19 12.86 6.60
N GLU A 32 -15.52 12.99 6.66
CA GLU A 32 -16.32 12.94 7.90
C GLU A 32 -16.37 11.52 8.52
N LEU A 33 -16.04 10.48 7.76
CA LEU A 33 -15.98 9.11 8.27
C LEU A 33 -14.81 8.97 9.26
N LYS A 34 -15.14 8.69 10.52
CA LYS A 34 -14.15 8.49 11.59
C LYS A 34 -13.33 7.22 11.34
N ARG A 35 -12.15 7.40 10.75
CA ARG A 35 -11.17 6.32 10.54
C ARG A 35 -10.56 5.87 11.87
N GLN A 36 -10.56 4.56 12.11
CA GLN A 36 -9.93 3.96 13.29
C GLN A 36 -8.48 3.54 13.01
N ALA A 37 -8.27 2.78 11.93
CA ALA A 37 -6.95 2.29 11.53
C ALA A 37 -6.91 2.02 10.02
N TRP A 38 -5.69 1.90 9.49
CA TRP A 38 -5.40 1.38 8.17
C TRP A 38 -4.91 -0.05 8.29
N LEU A 39 -5.54 -0.94 7.53
CA LEU A 39 -5.07 -2.29 7.30
C LEU A 39 -4.18 -2.26 6.05
N LEU A 40 -2.91 -2.59 6.19
CA LEU A 40 -1.98 -2.58 5.06
C LEU A 40 -2.02 -3.92 4.32
N ARG A 41 -1.22 -4.02 3.24
CA ARG A 41 -1.23 -5.18 2.38
C ARG A 41 -0.63 -6.38 3.12
N GLN A 42 -1.41 -7.45 3.19
CA GLN A 42 -0.96 -8.72 3.74
C GLN A 42 0.10 -9.37 2.84
N VAL A 43 1.15 -9.91 3.46
CA VAL A 43 2.15 -10.77 2.82
C VAL A 43 1.88 -12.20 3.26
N VAL A 44 1.75 -13.11 2.31
CA VAL A 44 1.58 -14.54 2.55
C VAL A 44 2.92 -15.22 2.25
N GLY A 45 3.31 -16.16 3.10
CA GLY A 45 4.51 -16.97 2.91
C GLY A 45 4.37 -18.35 3.52
N GLU A 46 5.19 -19.27 3.04
CA GLU A 46 5.32 -20.61 3.61
C GLU A 46 5.90 -20.55 5.03
N ALA A 47 5.60 -21.57 5.85
CA ALA A 47 5.99 -21.60 7.26
C ALA A 47 7.52 -21.68 7.48
N ASP A 48 8.27 -22.14 6.49
CA ASP A 48 9.73 -22.21 6.45
C ASP A 48 10.38 -20.93 5.89
N GLN A 49 9.63 -20.11 5.15
CA GLN A 49 10.09 -18.86 4.53
C GLN A 49 9.54 -17.62 5.23
N VAL A 50 9.11 -17.77 6.49
CA VAL A 50 8.54 -16.67 7.28
C VAL A 50 9.53 -15.51 7.42
N ASP A 51 10.82 -15.80 7.62
CA ASP A 51 11.87 -14.79 7.72
C ASP A 51 11.92 -13.91 6.46
N ARG A 52 11.82 -14.53 5.29
CA ARG A 52 11.79 -13.83 4.00
C ARG A 52 10.52 -13.02 3.84
N SER A 53 9.37 -13.56 4.23
CA SER A 53 8.09 -12.85 4.16
C SER A 53 8.04 -11.64 5.11
N LEU A 54 8.64 -11.77 6.30
CA LEU A 54 8.78 -10.68 7.26
C LEU A 54 9.78 -9.63 6.74
N ALA A 55 10.93 -10.06 6.21
CA ALA A 55 11.89 -9.15 5.58
C ALA A 55 11.25 -8.40 4.41
N LEU A 56 10.43 -9.04 3.59
CA LEU A 56 9.68 -8.39 2.51
C LEU A 56 8.69 -7.34 3.05
N LEU A 57 7.95 -7.67 4.11
CA LEU A 57 7.03 -6.74 4.75
C LEU A 57 7.77 -5.52 5.34
N LEU A 58 8.91 -5.75 6.01
CA LEU A 58 9.74 -4.69 6.58
C LEU A 58 10.47 -3.86 5.51
N ASN A 59 10.89 -4.48 4.40
CA ASN A 59 11.52 -3.80 3.27
C ASN A 59 10.51 -3.01 2.43
N ALA A 60 9.23 -3.40 2.45
CA ALA A 60 8.16 -2.62 1.85
C ALA A 60 7.92 -1.28 2.57
N ALA A 61 8.65 -0.99 3.66
CA ALA A 61 8.62 0.28 4.42
C ALA A 61 7.20 0.75 4.80
N GLN A 62 6.27 -0.21 4.92
CA GLN A 62 4.87 0.03 5.22
C GLN A 62 4.66 0.62 6.62
N ALA A 63 5.64 0.46 7.52
CA ALA A 63 5.80 1.20 8.75
C ALA A 63 7.29 1.27 9.15
N PRO A 64 7.73 2.36 9.79
CA PRO A 64 9.08 2.42 10.35
C PRO A 64 9.23 1.35 11.44
N ARG A 65 10.32 0.58 11.35
CA ARG A 65 10.59 -0.59 12.21
C ARG A 65 10.50 -0.25 13.70
N GLU A 66 10.94 0.96 14.07
CA GLU A 66 10.92 1.51 15.43
C GLU A 66 9.52 1.75 16.01
N ARG A 67 8.50 1.87 15.15
CA ARG A 67 7.10 2.04 15.56
C ARG A 67 6.36 0.71 15.70
N ILE A 68 6.92 -0.41 15.26
CA ILE A 68 6.31 -1.74 15.41
C ILE A 68 6.64 -2.23 16.82
N ARG A 69 5.64 -2.21 17.72
CA ARG A 69 5.84 -2.50 19.15
C ARG A 69 5.10 -3.72 19.66
N HIS A 70 4.16 -4.22 18.88
CA HIS A 70 3.25 -5.27 19.32
C HIS A 70 3.07 -6.30 18.20
N PHE A 71 3.14 -7.57 18.57
CA PHE A 71 2.99 -8.71 17.68
C PHE A 71 1.83 -9.55 18.17
N TRP A 72 0.81 -9.69 17.35
CA TRP A 72 -0.37 -10.49 17.65
C TRP A 72 -0.33 -11.77 16.86
N HIS A 73 -0.52 -12.90 17.53
CA HIS A 73 -0.66 -14.18 16.85
C HIS A 73 -1.81 -15.00 17.43
N SER A 74 -2.42 -15.82 16.58
CA SER A 74 -3.47 -16.78 16.96
C SER A 74 -3.38 -18.00 16.06
N ARG A 75 -3.62 -19.19 16.61
CA ARG A 75 -3.69 -20.47 15.90
C ARG A 75 -2.45 -20.87 15.09
N LEU A 76 -1.29 -20.27 15.34
CA LEU A 76 -0.01 -20.76 14.84
C LEU A 76 0.38 -21.97 15.69
N LYS A 77 0.55 -23.15 15.06
CA LYS A 77 0.94 -24.38 15.74
C LYS A 77 2.30 -24.86 15.24
N GLY A 78 3.13 -25.37 16.16
CA GLY A 78 4.38 -26.06 15.83
C GLY A 78 5.37 -25.18 15.07
N LEU A 79 5.78 -25.63 13.88
CA LEU A 79 6.82 -25.00 13.07
C LEU A 79 6.50 -23.54 12.74
N ALA A 80 5.26 -23.23 12.35
CA ALA A 80 4.85 -21.88 11.99
C ALA A 80 4.94 -20.89 13.17
N GLN A 81 4.71 -21.35 14.40
CA GLN A 81 4.81 -20.52 15.60
C GLN A 81 6.27 -20.25 15.95
N HIS A 82 7.11 -21.28 15.95
CA HIS A 82 8.53 -21.13 16.26
C HIS A 82 9.27 -20.33 15.18
N ALA A 83 8.95 -20.55 13.91
CA ALA A 83 9.51 -19.79 12.79
C ALA A 83 9.10 -18.32 12.86
N THR A 84 7.83 -18.00 13.11
CA THR A 84 7.38 -16.60 13.26
C THR A 84 7.99 -15.89 14.46
N LEU A 85 8.06 -16.55 15.63
CA LEU A 85 8.69 -15.95 16.81
C LEU A 85 10.20 -15.80 16.65
N GLY A 86 10.85 -16.75 15.98
CA GLY A 86 12.26 -16.67 15.58
C GLY A 86 12.50 -15.48 14.65
N ALA A 87 11.72 -15.39 13.57
CA ALA A 87 11.79 -14.29 12.60
C ALA A 87 11.66 -12.91 13.25
N VAL A 88 10.71 -12.77 14.17
CA VAL A 88 10.47 -11.51 14.88
C VAL A 88 11.65 -11.14 15.79
N ARG A 89 12.23 -12.13 16.48
CA ARG A 89 13.40 -11.92 17.33
C ARG A 89 14.64 -11.58 16.52
N ASP A 90 14.84 -12.26 15.40
CA ASP A 90 16.01 -12.11 14.54
C ASP A 90 15.94 -10.79 13.73
N ALA A 91 14.74 -10.24 13.55
CA ALA A 91 14.52 -8.90 12.97
C ALA A 91 14.83 -7.74 13.94
N ASP A 92 15.32 -8.02 15.16
CA ASP A 92 15.64 -7.05 16.23
C ASP A 92 14.49 -6.08 16.57
N LEU A 93 13.25 -6.52 16.38
CA LEU A 93 12.09 -5.72 16.71
C LEU A 93 11.82 -5.87 18.22
N LYS A 94 11.88 -4.76 18.96
CA LYS A 94 11.50 -4.69 20.38
C LYS A 94 9.98 -4.81 20.54
N ILE A 95 9.46 -6.02 20.37
CA ILE A 95 8.03 -6.28 20.31
C ILE A 95 7.56 -7.11 21.51
N GLU A 96 6.42 -6.70 22.08
CA GLU A 96 5.62 -7.54 22.97
C GLU A 96 4.74 -8.50 22.16
N ALA A 97 4.92 -9.80 22.38
CA ALA A 97 4.12 -10.85 21.75
C ALA A 97 2.83 -11.12 22.54
N HIS A 98 1.69 -11.00 21.86
CA HIS A 98 0.35 -11.18 22.37
C HIS A 98 -0.31 -12.38 21.70
N ALA A 99 -0.49 -13.46 22.46
CA ALA A 99 -1.22 -14.65 22.03
C ALA A 99 -2.71 -14.48 22.34
N LEU A 100 -3.57 -14.60 21.33
CA LEU A 100 -5.03 -14.49 21.54
C LEU A 100 -5.65 -15.79 22.09
N ASP A 101 -5.04 -16.94 21.78
CA ASP A 101 -5.58 -18.27 22.11
C ASP A 101 -5.72 -18.52 23.62
N PRO A 102 -4.79 -18.08 24.49
CA PRO A 102 -4.94 -18.20 25.95
C PRO A 102 -6.03 -17.28 26.53
N ALA A 103 -6.34 -16.16 25.88
CA ALA A 103 -7.24 -15.14 26.42
C ALA A 103 -8.72 -15.40 26.09
N ILE A 104 -9.02 -15.98 24.92
CA ILE A 104 -10.39 -16.16 24.44
C ILE A 104 -10.72 -17.66 24.25
N GLY A 105 -9.75 -18.56 24.40
CA GLY A 105 -9.92 -20.02 24.23
C GLY A 105 -9.81 -20.46 22.76
N PRO A 106 -10.09 -21.74 22.43
CA PRO A 106 -9.94 -22.29 21.08
C PRO A 106 -10.87 -21.55 20.10
N GLN A 107 -10.29 -20.65 19.30
CA GLN A 107 -11.06 -19.75 18.44
C GLN A 107 -11.49 -20.39 17.11
N ALA A 108 -12.74 -20.16 16.74
CA ALA A 108 -13.33 -20.34 15.41
C ALA A 108 -12.61 -19.47 14.33
N PRO A 109 -12.89 -19.61 13.02
CA PRO A 109 -12.33 -18.75 11.96
C PRO A 109 -12.55 -17.23 12.16
N VAL A 110 -13.36 -16.82 13.14
CA VAL A 110 -13.58 -15.44 13.55
C VAL A 110 -12.33 -14.81 14.19
N ALA A 111 -11.41 -15.61 14.76
CA ALA A 111 -10.18 -15.15 15.42
C ALA A 111 -9.38 -14.15 14.57
N ARG A 112 -9.31 -14.40 13.26
CA ARG A 112 -8.57 -13.55 12.31
C ARG A 112 -9.08 -12.11 12.30
N TRP A 113 -10.39 -11.95 12.39
CA TRP A 113 -11.05 -10.65 12.37
C TRP A 113 -11.02 -9.98 13.74
N VAL A 114 -11.17 -10.76 14.81
CA VAL A 114 -10.99 -10.29 16.19
C VAL A 114 -9.60 -9.67 16.36
N LEU A 115 -8.58 -10.39 15.90
CA LEU A 115 -7.19 -9.97 16.07
C LEU A 115 -6.88 -8.70 15.25
N GLN A 116 -7.40 -8.61 14.01
CA GLN A 116 -7.30 -7.37 13.23
C GLN A 116 -8.07 -6.20 13.87
N ALA A 117 -9.24 -6.45 14.46
CA ALA A 117 -10.02 -5.43 15.17
C ALA A 117 -9.29 -4.91 16.42
N LEU A 118 -8.71 -5.82 17.20
CA LEU A 118 -7.92 -5.49 18.38
C LEU A 118 -6.66 -4.70 18.01
N ALA A 119 -5.91 -5.17 17.01
CA ALA A 119 -4.76 -4.45 16.46
C ALA A 119 -5.18 -3.04 15.97
N GLY A 120 -6.33 -2.91 15.30
CA GLY A 120 -6.87 -1.62 14.86
C GLY A 120 -7.18 -0.67 16.02
N LYS A 121 -7.81 -1.16 17.10
CA LYS A 121 -8.05 -0.34 18.30
C LYS A 121 -6.76 0.08 18.99
N MET A 122 -5.79 -0.81 19.14
CA MET A 122 -4.51 -0.49 19.78
C MET A 122 -3.70 0.52 18.96
N ALA A 123 -3.73 0.41 17.62
CA ALA A 123 -3.17 1.40 16.73
C ALA A 123 -3.84 2.77 16.89
N LEU A 124 -5.18 2.82 17.01
CA LEU A 124 -5.93 4.07 17.24
C LEU A 124 -5.47 4.80 18.51
N TYR A 125 -5.24 4.06 19.60
CA TYR A 125 -4.75 4.59 20.88
C TYR A 125 -3.27 4.98 20.87
N GLY A 126 -2.58 4.90 19.73
CA GLY A 126 -1.21 5.39 19.58
C GLY A 126 -0.15 4.46 20.12
N GLN A 127 -0.46 3.18 20.34
CA GLN A 127 0.51 2.17 20.78
C GLN A 127 1.47 1.71 19.67
N GLY A 128 1.58 2.48 18.58
CA GLY A 128 2.43 2.17 17.43
C GLY A 128 1.78 1.21 16.44
N ALA A 129 2.58 0.81 15.46
CA ALA A 129 2.21 -0.16 14.44
C ALA A 129 2.09 -1.57 15.06
N GLN A 130 1.07 -2.30 14.64
CA GLN A 130 0.73 -3.60 15.18
C GLN A 130 0.98 -4.64 14.09
N LEU A 131 1.88 -5.58 14.35
CA LEU A 131 2.14 -6.72 13.46
C LEU A 131 1.19 -7.85 13.83
N VAL A 132 0.57 -8.45 12.83
CA VAL A 132 -0.43 -9.50 12.97
C VAL A 132 0.04 -10.72 12.17
N ALA A 133 0.16 -11.87 12.83
CA ALA A 133 0.43 -13.15 12.20
C ALA A 133 -0.78 -14.09 12.33
N LEU A 134 -1.23 -14.61 11.20
CA LEU A 134 -2.39 -15.48 11.08
C LEU A 134 -2.02 -16.74 10.28
N PRO A 135 -2.61 -17.91 10.57
CA PRO A 135 -2.43 -19.08 9.74
C PRO A 135 -3.13 -18.88 8.38
N HIS A 136 -2.44 -19.26 7.31
CA HIS A 136 -2.97 -19.28 5.94
C HIS A 136 -2.84 -20.68 5.33
N ALA A 137 -3.58 -20.96 4.26
CA ALA A 137 -3.52 -22.28 3.60
C ALA A 137 -2.10 -22.64 3.15
N GLU A 138 -1.32 -21.64 2.75
CA GLU A 138 0.07 -21.78 2.31
C GLU A 138 1.09 -21.68 3.45
N GLY A 139 0.67 -21.40 4.69
CA GLY A 139 1.57 -21.25 5.84
C GLY A 139 1.15 -20.11 6.76
N VAL A 140 1.77 -18.95 6.60
CA VAL A 140 1.59 -17.78 7.47
C VAL A 140 1.25 -16.54 6.66
N ALA A 141 0.25 -15.82 7.14
CA ALA A 141 -0.14 -14.50 6.68
C ALA A 141 0.35 -13.45 7.69
N LEU A 142 1.22 -12.55 7.24
CA LEU A 142 1.68 -11.40 8.00
C LEU A 142 0.94 -10.15 7.52
N ASN A 143 0.37 -9.39 8.45
CA ASN A 143 -0.34 -8.16 8.17
C ASN A 143 0.10 -7.06 9.14
N LEU A 144 0.02 -5.80 8.73
CA LEU A 144 0.42 -4.65 9.53
C LEU A 144 -0.72 -3.65 9.61
N VAL A 145 -1.02 -3.21 10.84
CA VAL A 145 -2.12 -2.28 11.13
C VAL A 145 -1.55 -1.00 11.73
N VAL A 146 -1.87 0.15 11.12
CA VAL A 146 -1.33 1.47 11.49
C VAL A 146 -2.43 2.53 11.61
N LYS A 147 -2.24 3.51 12.49
CA LYS A 147 -3.17 4.64 12.64
C LYS A 147 -3.11 5.62 11.47
N GLU A 148 -1.91 5.85 10.98
CA GLU A 148 -1.58 6.78 9.90
C GLU A 148 -0.73 6.04 8.89
N LEU A 149 -1.10 6.16 7.62
CA LEU A 149 -0.25 5.71 6.52
C LEU A 149 1.07 6.50 6.61
N PRO A 150 2.22 5.84 6.76
CA PRO A 150 3.46 6.54 6.51
C PRO A 150 3.47 7.00 5.06
N SER A 151 4.03 8.18 4.79
CA SER A 151 4.41 8.54 3.43
C SER A 151 5.41 7.48 2.97
N VAL A 152 4.95 6.56 2.15
CA VAL A 152 5.81 5.57 1.53
C VAL A 152 6.73 6.35 0.60
N ASP A 153 8.00 6.49 0.99
CA ASP A 153 9.09 6.84 0.07
C ASP A 153 9.28 5.63 -0.85
N ALA A 154 8.32 5.41 -1.75
CA ALA A 154 8.57 4.55 -2.89
C ALA A 154 9.66 5.27 -3.69
N PRO A 155 10.81 4.61 -3.98
CA PRO A 155 11.81 5.21 -4.85
C PRO A 155 11.13 5.44 -6.19
N TRP A 156 10.69 6.68 -6.41
CA TRP A 156 10.11 7.09 -7.66
C TRP A 156 11.21 7.00 -8.68
N LYS A 157 11.24 5.90 -9.45
CA LYS A 157 12.23 5.73 -10.50
C LYS A 157 11.99 6.90 -11.47
N THR A 158 13.03 7.68 -11.74
CA THR A 158 12.98 8.84 -12.63
C THR A 158 12.45 8.48 -14.02
N ASP A 159 12.57 7.21 -14.44
CA ASP A 159 11.96 6.67 -15.66
C ASP A 159 10.43 6.73 -15.69
N TYR A 160 9.78 6.78 -14.53
CA TYR A 160 8.33 6.96 -14.40
C TYR A 160 7.93 8.44 -14.33
N GLU A 161 8.88 9.37 -14.25
CA GLU A 161 8.57 10.79 -14.42
C GLU A 161 8.11 11.02 -15.86
N TYR A 162 6.81 11.24 -15.99
CA TYR A 162 6.20 11.54 -17.26
C TYR A 162 6.64 12.94 -17.68
N ASN A 163 7.70 13.01 -18.49
CA ASN A 163 8.26 14.27 -18.94
C ASN A 163 7.22 14.99 -19.80
N LEU A 164 6.74 16.15 -19.32
CA LEU A 164 5.66 16.93 -19.95
C LEU A 164 6.01 17.30 -21.40
N PHE A 165 7.31 17.44 -21.67
CA PHE A 165 7.89 17.60 -23.00
C PHE A 165 9.01 16.58 -23.18
N PRO A 166 8.78 15.44 -23.85
CA PRO A 166 9.87 14.59 -24.27
C PRO A 166 10.81 15.43 -25.13
N ALA A 167 12.09 15.48 -24.76
CA ALA A 167 13.09 16.24 -25.52
C ALA A 167 13.05 15.88 -27.02
N VAL A 168 12.70 14.63 -27.35
CA VAL A 168 12.53 14.14 -28.72
C VAL A 168 11.41 14.84 -29.49
N GLU A 169 10.24 15.07 -28.88
CA GLU A 169 9.11 15.75 -29.55
C GLU A 169 9.42 17.23 -29.76
N LEU A 170 10.04 17.88 -28.76
CA LEU A 170 10.44 19.29 -28.85
C LEU A 170 11.53 19.47 -29.93
N VAL A 171 12.51 18.57 -29.98
CA VAL A 171 13.55 18.54 -31.02
C VAL A 171 12.94 18.28 -32.40
N ALA A 172 11.96 17.39 -32.52
CA ALA A 172 11.27 17.14 -33.80
C ALA A 172 10.47 18.36 -34.28
N CYS A 173 9.76 19.05 -33.38
CA CYS A 173 9.04 20.29 -33.70
C CYS A 173 10.01 21.40 -34.14
N VAL A 174 11.13 21.56 -33.45
CA VAL A 174 12.17 22.55 -33.82
C VAL A 174 12.82 22.19 -35.15
N ALA A 175 13.15 20.92 -35.38
CA ALA A 175 13.73 20.47 -36.64
C ALA A 175 12.77 20.69 -37.83
N MET A 176 11.48 20.42 -37.63
CA MET A 176 10.43 20.67 -38.62
C MET A 176 10.25 22.16 -38.89
N TRP A 177 10.33 23.00 -37.85
CA TRP A 177 10.28 24.45 -37.99
C TRP A 177 11.48 24.99 -38.79
N VAL A 178 12.70 24.55 -38.45
CA VAL A 178 13.94 24.91 -39.16
C VAL A 178 13.90 24.43 -40.61
N PHE A 179 13.42 23.21 -40.87
CA PHE A 179 13.26 22.68 -42.22
C PHE A 179 12.26 23.49 -43.06
N GLY A 180 11.12 23.89 -42.46
CA GLY A 180 10.15 24.76 -43.11
C GLY A 180 10.70 26.14 -43.44
N MET A 181 11.52 26.71 -42.56
CA MET A 181 12.20 28.00 -42.81
C MET A 181 13.27 27.88 -43.91
N LEU A 182 14.02 26.77 -43.97
CA LEU A 182 15.04 26.55 -45.00
C LEU A 182 14.46 26.31 -46.41
N LEU A 183 13.22 25.82 -46.49
CA LEU A 183 12.49 25.63 -47.76
C LEU A 183 11.75 26.89 -48.22
N SER A 184 11.72 27.95 -47.41
CA SER A 184 11.10 29.22 -47.78
C SER A 184 11.87 29.85 -48.95
N PRO A 185 11.22 30.09 -50.10
CA PRO A 185 11.88 30.66 -51.28
C PRO A 185 12.10 32.18 -51.17
N ASP A 186 11.51 32.83 -50.17
CA ASP A 186 11.61 34.27 -49.95
C ASP A 186 12.79 34.59 -49.02
N ASN A 187 13.62 35.55 -49.44
CA ASN A 187 14.77 36.04 -48.65
C ASN A 187 14.35 37.02 -47.54
N ALA A 188 13.05 37.25 -47.35
CA ALA A 188 12.46 38.23 -46.44
C ALA A 188 11.25 37.65 -45.71
N TRP A 189 11.01 38.13 -44.49
CA TRP A 189 9.98 37.56 -43.62
C TRP A 189 8.58 37.67 -44.22
N GLY A 190 8.04 36.54 -44.67
CA GLY A 190 6.80 36.48 -45.46
C GLY A 190 5.55 36.15 -44.65
N THR A 191 4.38 36.30 -45.29
CA THR A 191 3.09 35.85 -44.75
C THR A 191 3.10 34.33 -44.49
N PHE A 192 3.79 33.56 -45.35
CA PHE A 192 3.94 32.10 -45.20
C PHE A 192 4.62 31.71 -43.89
N GLU A 193 5.72 32.39 -43.54
CA GLU A 193 6.51 32.11 -42.33
C GLU A 193 5.74 32.46 -41.05
N THR A 194 4.94 33.52 -41.10
CA THR A 194 4.05 33.94 -40.00
C THR A 194 2.94 32.91 -39.76
N VAL A 195 2.33 32.42 -40.84
CA VAL A 195 1.30 31.38 -40.75
C VAL A 195 1.89 30.05 -40.28
N PHE A 196 3.05 29.66 -40.81
CA PHE A 196 3.70 28.40 -40.43
C PHE A 196 4.17 28.40 -38.98
N THR A 197 4.75 29.51 -38.50
CA THR A 197 5.15 29.65 -37.10
C THR A 197 3.95 29.64 -36.16
N SER A 198 2.84 30.30 -36.52
CA SER A 198 1.63 30.28 -35.68
C SER A 198 1.00 28.89 -35.60
N VAL A 199 0.98 28.11 -36.69
CA VAL A 199 0.53 26.72 -36.69
C VAL A 199 1.42 25.85 -35.80
N MET A 200 2.74 25.99 -35.87
CA MET A 200 3.66 25.23 -35.01
C MET A 200 3.47 25.54 -33.52
N VAL A 201 3.24 26.80 -33.16
CA VAL A 201 2.93 27.19 -31.77
C VAL A 201 1.64 26.53 -31.29
N VAL A 202 0.58 26.51 -32.12
CA VAL A 202 -0.68 25.84 -31.78
C VAL A 202 -0.49 24.33 -31.61
N VAL A 203 0.29 23.68 -32.47
CA VAL A 203 0.59 22.25 -32.36
C VAL A 203 1.29 21.93 -31.04
N VAL A 204 2.28 22.72 -30.63
CA VAL A 204 2.98 22.54 -29.34
C VAL A 204 2.01 22.68 -28.16
N ILE A 205 1.12 23.67 -28.19
CA ILE A 205 0.12 23.89 -27.13
C ILE A 205 -0.88 22.72 -27.07
N VAL A 206 -1.36 22.25 -28.21
CA VAL A 206 -2.32 21.12 -28.28
C VAL A 206 -1.67 19.82 -27.81
N CYS A 207 -0.43 19.53 -28.21
CA CYS A 207 0.32 18.36 -27.73
C CYS A 207 0.54 18.40 -26.22
N GLY A 208 0.91 19.56 -25.66
CA GLY A 208 1.04 19.74 -24.22
C GLY A 208 -0.29 19.55 -23.48
N GLY A 209 -1.36 20.17 -23.98
CA GLY A 209 -2.70 20.05 -23.41
C GLY A 209 -3.25 18.62 -23.45
N TRP A 210 -3.09 17.92 -24.59
CA TRP A 210 -3.48 16.53 -24.75
C TRP A 210 -2.76 15.60 -23.77
N ARG A 211 -1.45 15.81 -23.54
CA ARG A 211 -0.69 15.01 -22.57
C ARG A 211 -1.13 15.25 -21.13
N ILE A 212 -1.44 16.50 -20.74
CA ILE A 212 -1.98 16.78 -19.40
C ILE A 212 -3.33 16.09 -19.21
N LEU A 213 -4.18 16.09 -20.24
CA LEU A 213 -5.45 15.36 -20.22
C LEU A 213 -5.23 13.84 -20.15
N ALA A 214 -4.34 13.30 -20.96
CA ALA A 214 -3.99 11.88 -20.95
C ALA A 214 -3.43 11.45 -19.59
N GLN A 215 -2.61 12.28 -18.94
CA GLN A 215 -2.13 12.04 -17.58
C GLN A 215 -3.28 11.91 -16.59
N ARG A 216 -4.24 12.83 -16.62
CA ARG A 216 -5.42 12.76 -15.74
C ARG A 216 -6.24 11.50 -16.00
N LEU A 217 -6.47 11.17 -17.27
CA LEU A 217 -7.21 9.97 -17.66
C LEU A 217 -6.50 8.68 -17.25
N TYR A 218 -5.18 8.58 -17.46
CA TYR A 218 -4.40 7.42 -17.05
C TYR A 218 -4.31 7.30 -15.53
N ALA A 219 -4.15 8.40 -14.81
CA ALA A 219 -4.20 8.40 -13.36
C ALA A 219 -5.57 7.86 -12.91
N ASP A 220 -6.66 8.41 -13.42
CA ASP A 220 -8.02 7.99 -13.07
C ASP A 220 -8.28 6.51 -13.41
N ASP A 221 -7.75 6.00 -14.52
CA ASP A 221 -7.91 4.59 -14.93
C ASP A 221 -7.09 3.64 -14.05
N VAL A 222 -5.85 4.00 -13.72
CA VAL A 222 -5.02 3.25 -12.76
C VAL A 222 -5.68 3.23 -11.38
N TRP A 223 -6.23 4.36 -10.94
CA TRP A 223 -6.99 4.45 -9.69
C TRP A 223 -8.27 3.61 -9.72
N ARG A 224 -8.93 3.46 -10.87
CA ARG A 224 -10.11 2.57 -11.03
C ARG A 224 -9.76 1.10 -11.06
N GLN A 225 -8.63 0.72 -11.67
CA GLN A 225 -8.25 -0.68 -11.81
C GLN A 225 -7.54 -1.25 -10.57
N TYR A 226 -6.81 -0.40 -9.83
CA TYR A 226 -5.93 -0.86 -8.74
C TYR A 226 -6.19 -0.18 -7.39
N GLY A 227 -7.09 0.81 -7.30
CA GLY A 227 -7.50 1.50 -6.06
C GLY A 227 -8.80 0.97 -5.46
#